data_AF-A0A352Y0K3-F1
#
_entry.id   AF-A0A352Y0K3-F1
#
_cell.length_a   1.000
_cell.length_b   1.000
_cell.length_c   1.000
_cell.angle_alpha   90.00
_cell.angle_beta   90.00
_cell.angle_gamma   90.00
#
_symmetry.space_group_name_H-M   'P 1'
#
loop_
_entity.id
_entity.type
_entity.pdbx_description
1 polymer ?
#
loop_
_entity_poly.entity_id
_entity_poly.type
_entity_poly.pdbx_seq_one_letter_code
_entity_poly.pdbx_strand_id
1 'polypeptide(L)'
;PIVSLDNNLATEEIFPPVRRPLSTPLQPEAPVPMLLVEQQRHRAASNEALVRGRQRNTDDIRKNRLRTTEPIYSQQGRRKRFTLSILAVVLVPIVLLSLLVAPRLLGISLFPVGVPLLGADPTATVSITPLAKNINDAYILTASPQVSTSDVTTRVIPDRTVSGSVTNSRTVPTNGTSLVPGVQARGYLLFVNGSNSPITVPAGITFTTTLGVSVQTTQTVEVPGHQNGQNGTMTSSSVVLNTGSAGNIPVNALARKCCHGLFVSNPDQFTGGADAHLVHVVVQSDIDGVRNQLSSALQQQVLKQLLSKMAPGEVMAQQPVYTTAASSDNPVGSQANQVTVQVTVSSNVIVYNHTVAGALAMQLLHEQASQTLGTSYQQRGTATVGVPHVVQQGKNGVIYLSVPVREVWVYSFSAQQFSQWKQSIRGMTLDAALVYLNAQKGVEAVQIHLPFGTDHFPTTVDQITILAV
;
A
#
# COMPACT_ATOMS: atom_id res chain seq x y z
N PRO A 1 0.38 75.52 13.78
CA PRO A 1 1.84 75.40 13.98
C PRO A 1 2.51 74.98 12.66
N ILE A 2 3.05 75.92 11.88
CA ILE A 2 4.47 76.35 11.86
C ILE A 2 5.39 75.31 11.16
N VAL A 3 5.86 75.64 9.94
CA VAL A 3 7.27 75.77 9.44
C VAL A 3 8.30 74.75 10.00
N SER A 4 9.23 74.07 9.31
CA SER A 4 10.08 74.37 8.13
C SER A 4 10.88 73.11 7.68
N LEU A 5 11.37 73.19 6.43
CA LEU A 5 12.66 72.77 5.83
C LEU A 5 13.52 71.58 6.34
N ASP A 6 14.07 70.92 5.30
CA ASP A 6 15.45 70.40 5.10
C ASP A 6 15.83 68.92 5.32
N ASN A 7 16.14 68.30 4.16
CA ASN A 7 17.37 67.56 3.80
C ASN A 7 17.91 66.47 4.74
N ASN A 8 17.93 65.21 4.25
CA ASN A 8 19.12 64.55 3.67
C ASN A 8 19.08 63.01 3.77
N LEU A 9 19.78 62.39 2.81
CA LEU A 9 20.53 61.12 2.90
C LEU A 9 19.77 59.79 2.97
N ALA A 10 19.81 59.05 1.85
CA ALA A 10 20.07 57.61 1.89
C ALA A 10 20.90 57.21 0.66
N THR A 11 22.14 56.84 0.96
CA THR A 11 23.21 56.36 0.08
C THR A 11 22.83 55.02 -0.56
N GLU A 12 22.84 54.92 -1.89
CA GLU A 12 22.86 53.65 -2.62
C GLU A 12 24.27 53.03 -2.52
N GLU A 13 24.44 52.04 -1.64
CA GLU A 13 25.62 51.18 -1.64
C GLU A 13 25.45 50.03 -2.63
N ILE A 14 26.39 50.01 -3.58
CA ILE A 14 26.60 49.02 -4.63
C ILE A 14 27.17 47.74 -4.01
N PHE A 15 26.43 46.62 -4.08
CA PHE A 15 26.96 45.27 -3.85
C PHE A 15 27.15 44.51 -5.18
N PRO A 16 28.25 43.74 -5.34
CA PRO A 16 28.72 43.21 -6.62
C PRO A 16 27.95 41.97 -7.12
N PRO A 17 28.08 41.59 -8.41
CA PRO A 17 27.33 40.47 -8.98
C PRO A 17 27.77 39.12 -8.40
N VAL A 18 26.79 38.37 -7.88
CA VAL A 18 26.97 36.98 -7.44
C VAL A 18 27.21 36.09 -8.66
N ARG A 19 28.34 35.39 -8.65
CA ARG A 19 28.80 34.46 -9.68
C ARG A 19 27.86 33.26 -9.81
N ARG A 20 27.56 32.87 -11.06
CA ARG A 20 26.92 31.59 -11.40
C ARG A 20 27.84 30.42 -10.97
N PRO A 21 27.31 29.32 -10.39
CA PRO A 21 28.13 28.16 -10.11
C PRO A 21 28.58 27.49 -11.41
N LEU A 22 29.88 27.20 -11.50
CA LEU A 22 30.49 26.40 -12.55
C LEU A 22 29.87 24.99 -12.56
N SER A 23 29.45 24.55 -13.74
CA SER A 23 29.08 23.17 -14.03
C SER A 23 30.34 22.31 -14.05
N THR A 24 30.51 21.45 -13.05
CA THR A 24 31.52 20.39 -13.08
C THR A 24 31.08 19.31 -14.09
N PRO A 25 31.93 18.88 -15.04
CA PRO A 25 31.59 17.79 -15.93
C PRO A 25 31.62 16.46 -15.15
N LEU A 26 30.52 15.72 -15.22
CA LEU A 26 30.42 14.33 -14.75
C LEU A 26 31.43 13.46 -15.52
N GLN A 27 32.35 12.85 -14.78
CA GLN A 27 33.26 11.83 -15.28
C GLN A 27 32.47 10.52 -15.52
N PRO A 28 32.71 9.79 -16.62
CA PRO A 28 31.97 8.58 -16.92
C PRO A 28 32.36 7.45 -15.95
N GLU A 29 31.36 6.92 -15.26
CA GLU A 29 31.48 5.79 -14.35
C GLU A 29 31.78 4.50 -15.14
N ALA A 30 32.84 3.79 -14.75
CA ALA A 30 33.25 2.53 -15.38
C ALA A 30 32.24 1.40 -15.09
N PRO A 31 32.05 0.44 -16.01
CA PRO A 31 31.05 -0.61 -15.84
C PRO A 31 31.49 -1.63 -14.78
N VAL A 32 30.62 -1.89 -13.81
CA VAL A 32 30.75 -3.00 -12.84
C VAL A 32 30.44 -4.32 -13.57
N PRO A 33 31.22 -5.40 -13.39
CA PRO A 33 30.99 -6.66 -14.11
C PRO A 33 29.73 -7.39 -13.65
N MET A 34 28.95 -7.88 -14.62
CA MET A 34 27.81 -8.76 -14.41
C MET A 34 28.23 -10.08 -13.74
N LEU A 35 27.69 -10.35 -12.56
CA LEU A 35 27.65 -11.68 -11.96
C LEU A 35 26.45 -12.45 -12.53
N LEU A 36 26.75 -13.54 -13.21
CA LEU A 36 25.81 -14.52 -13.75
C LEU A 36 25.04 -15.17 -12.57
N VAL A 37 23.74 -14.90 -12.43
CA VAL A 37 22.87 -15.62 -11.50
C VAL A 37 21.95 -16.53 -12.29
N GLU A 38 22.28 -17.81 -12.22
CA GLU A 38 21.58 -18.94 -12.80
C GLU A 38 20.31 -19.24 -11.98
N GLN A 39 19.18 -19.32 -12.68
CA GLN A 39 17.84 -19.40 -12.11
C GLN A 39 17.52 -20.85 -11.68
N GLN A 40 17.70 -21.17 -10.40
CA GLN A 40 17.24 -22.44 -9.83
C GLN A 40 15.73 -22.41 -9.52
N ARG A 41 14.98 -23.26 -10.24
CA ARG A 41 13.62 -23.68 -9.91
C ARG A 41 13.66 -24.67 -8.75
N HIS A 42 13.00 -24.35 -7.64
CA HIS A 42 12.61 -25.35 -6.64
C HIS A 42 11.48 -26.24 -7.21
N ARG A 43 11.76 -27.54 -7.35
CA ARG A 43 10.74 -28.61 -7.34
C ARG A 43 10.97 -29.46 -6.08
N ALA A 44 9.86 -29.79 -5.45
CA ALA A 44 9.77 -30.49 -4.19
C ALA A 44 10.39 -31.89 -4.21
N ALA A 45 11.01 -32.23 -3.08
CA ALA A 45 11.31 -33.56 -2.59
C ALA A 45 10.05 -34.46 -2.63
N SER A 46 10.15 -35.77 -2.85
CA SER A 46 10.84 -36.70 -1.96
C SER A 46 11.30 -37.97 -2.68
N ASN A 47 12.56 -38.34 -2.44
CA ASN A 47 13.07 -39.70 -2.56
C ASN A 47 13.38 -40.17 -1.14
N GLU A 48 13.01 -41.40 -0.80
CA GLU A 48 13.90 -42.20 0.04
C GLU A 48 13.75 -43.68 -0.31
N ALA A 49 14.90 -44.29 -0.54
CA ALA A 49 15.09 -45.66 -0.95
C ALA A 49 15.71 -46.47 0.19
N LEU A 50 15.44 -47.78 0.15
CA LEU A 50 16.27 -48.87 0.66
C LEU A 50 16.44 -49.01 2.18
N VAL A 51 16.07 -50.20 2.72
CA VAL A 51 16.95 -51.14 3.44
C VAL A 51 16.16 -52.24 4.20
N ARG A 52 16.61 -53.50 4.01
CA ARG A 52 16.53 -54.72 4.86
C ARG A 52 15.23 -55.17 5.55
N GLY A 53 14.92 -56.46 5.32
CA GLY A 53 14.86 -57.45 6.41
C GLY A 53 13.58 -58.30 6.50
N ARG A 54 13.74 -59.63 6.28
CA ARG A 54 13.09 -60.82 6.90
C ARG A 54 11.62 -60.68 7.40
N GLN A 55 10.66 -61.59 7.17
CA GLN A 55 10.68 -63.06 7.10
C GLN A 55 9.23 -63.60 6.86
N ARG A 56 9.12 -64.77 6.18
CA ARG A 56 8.15 -65.91 6.34
C ARG A 56 6.64 -65.64 6.17
N ASN A 57 5.76 -66.52 5.70
CA ASN A 57 5.70 -67.90 5.16
C ASN A 57 4.34 -67.91 4.39
N THR A 58 4.11 -68.69 3.34
CA THR A 58 3.64 -70.09 3.39
C THR A 58 3.72 -70.76 2.01
N ASP A 59 4.18 -72.01 2.00
CA ASP A 59 3.62 -73.22 1.35
C ASP A 59 3.20 -73.15 -0.14
N ASP A 60 3.49 -74.10 -1.02
CA ASP A 60 3.99 -75.46 -0.86
C ASP A 60 4.45 -76.03 -2.23
N ILE A 61 5.46 -76.90 -2.15
CA ILE A 61 5.69 -78.13 -2.95
C ILE A 61 5.78 -78.02 -4.49
N ARG A 62 7.03 -78.17 -4.97
CA ARG A 62 7.37 -78.75 -6.29
C ARG A 62 7.96 -80.15 -6.07
N LYS A 63 7.41 -81.18 -6.74
CA LYS A 63 7.99 -82.53 -6.81
C LYS A 63 8.71 -82.77 -8.15
N ASN A 64 9.65 -83.71 -8.07
CA ASN A 64 10.88 -83.94 -8.84
C ASN A 64 10.75 -84.85 -10.09
N ARG A 65 11.72 -84.68 -11.02
CA ARG A 65 12.54 -85.70 -11.79
C ARG A 65 11.81 -86.70 -12.73
N LEU A 66 12.40 -87.35 -13.75
CA LEU A 66 13.67 -87.36 -14.52
C LEU A 66 13.49 -88.35 -15.71
N ARG A 67 14.35 -88.18 -16.74
CA ARG A 67 14.96 -89.20 -17.66
C ARG A 67 14.06 -89.95 -18.67
N THR A 68 14.25 -89.76 -19.99
CA THR A 68 15.29 -90.31 -20.92
C THR A 68 14.87 -91.65 -21.54
N THR A 69 14.76 -91.72 -22.87
CA THR A 69 15.43 -92.71 -23.75
C THR A 69 15.14 -92.45 -25.24
N GLU A 70 16.21 -92.56 -26.01
CA GLU A 70 16.47 -92.61 -27.48
C GLU A 70 15.71 -93.75 -28.24
N PRO A 71 15.95 -94.10 -29.54
CA PRO A 71 16.63 -93.44 -30.68
C PRO A 71 15.94 -93.67 -32.09
N ILE A 72 16.68 -93.31 -33.16
CA ILE A 72 16.84 -93.97 -34.49
C ILE A 72 16.23 -93.29 -35.74
N TYR A 73 17.15 -92.96 -36.64
CA TYR A 73 17.03 -92.60 -38.06
C TYR A 73 17.01 -93.85 -38.95
N SER A 74 16.19 -93.87 -40.01
CA SER A 74 16.50 -94.47 -41.33
C SER A 74 15.34 -94.17 -42.30
N GLN A 75 15.54 -93.40 -43.38
CA GLN A 75 15.82 -93.88 -44.75
C GLN A 75 14.87 -95.02 -45.19
N GLN A 76 14.16 -95.02 -46.32
CA GLN A 76 14.47 -94.61 -47.70
C GLN A 76 13.20 -94.89 -48.54
N GLY A 77 12.91 -94.18 -49.64
CA GLY A 77 11.78 -94.58 -50.48
C GLY A 77 11.38 -93.74 -51.70
N ARG A 78 12.29 -93.61 -52.68
CA ARG A 78 12.06 -93.53 -54.14
C ARG A 78 10.96 -92.62 -54.76
N ARG A 79 11.46 -91.71 -55.61
CA ARG A 79 11.07 -91.41 -57.02
C ARG A 79 9.59 -91.11 -57.33
N LYS A 80 9.32 -89.90 -57.81
CA LYS A 80 9.20 -89.56 -59.26
C LYS A 80 8.82 -88.09 -59.42
N ARG A 81 9.45 -87.43 -60.40
CA ARG A 81 9.03 -86.14 -60.97
C ARG A 81 7.60 -86.28 -61.48
N PHE A 82 6.69 -85.39 -61.12
CA PHE A 82 5.58 -84.99 -61.98
C PHE A 82 5.03 -83.62 -61.55
N THR A 83 4.87 -82.80 -62.57
CA THR A 83 4.27 -81.48 -62.69
C THR A 83 2.92 -81.34 -61.97
N LEU A 84 2.68 -80.22 -61.27
CA LEU A 84 1.35 -79.63 -61.11
C LEU A 84 1.45 -78.16 -60.62
N SER A 85 1.92 -77.32 -61.55
CA SER A 85 2.02 -75.86 -61.46
C SER A 85 0.67 -75.15 -61.59
N ILE A 86 -0.40 -75.68 -60.97
CA ILE A 86 -1.76 -75.08 -61.07
C ILE A 86 -2.44 -74.91 -59.69
N LEU A 87 -2.08 -75.69 -58.66
CA LEU A 87 -2.68 -75.51 -57.33
C LEU A 87 -2.12 -74.28 -56.57
N ALA A 88 -0.86 -73.92 -56.79
CA ALA A 88 -0.22 -72.79 -56.12
C ALA A 88 -0.76 -71.42 -56.55
N VAL A 89 -1.30 -71.30 -57.77
CA VAL A 89 -1.81 -70.03 -58.31
C VAL A 89 -3.16 -69.64 -57.69
N VAL A 90 -3.94 -70.61 -57.20
CA VAL A 90 -5.24 -70.36 -56.55
C VAL A 90 -5.11 -70.34 -55.02
N LEU A 91 -4.24 -71.16 -54.44
CA LEU A 91 -4.14 -71.30 -52.99
C LEU A 91 -3.34 -70.15 -52.33
N VAL A 92 -2.36 -69.58 -53.03
CA VAL A 92 -1.58 -68.42 -52.54
C VAL A 92 -2.43 -67.15 -52.37
N PRO A 93 -3.27 -66.72 -53.34
CA PRO A 93 -4.13 -65.54 -53.14
C PRO A 93 -5.21 -65.79 -52.08
N ILE A 94 -5.74 -67.00 -51.94
CA ILE A 94 -6.72 -67.34 -50.90
C ILE A 94 -6.09 -67.31 -49.50
N VAL A 95 -4.85 -67.79 -49.35
CA VAL A 95 -4.10 -67.70 -48.09
C VAL A 95 -3.68 -66.26 -47.78
N LEU A 96 -3.31 -65.47 -48.78
CA LEU A 96 -3.05 -64.03 -48.61
C LEU A 96 -4.31 -63.26 -48.21
N LEU A 97 -5.45 -63.58 -48.82
CA LEU A 97 -6.75 -62.97 -48.49
C LEU A 97 -7.21 -63.41 -47.09
N SER A 98 -7.00 -64.67 -46.70
CA SER A 98 -7.32 -65.14 -45.35
C SER A 98 -6.39 -64.54 -44.28
N LEU A 99 -5.10 -64.34 -44.59
CA LEU A 99 -4.17 -63.58 -43.73
C LEU A 99 -4.55 -62.10 -43.61
N LEU A 100 -5.22 -61.52 -44.62
CA LEU A 100 -5.73 -60.15 -44.59
C LEU A 100 -7.03 -60.01 -43.77
N VAL A 101 -7.89 -61.04 -43.81
CA VAL A 101 -9.25 -60.98 -43.22
C VAL A 101 -9.32 -61.58 -41.82
N ALA A 102 -8.63 -62.69 -41.54
CA ALA A 102 -8.70 -63.41 -40.25
C ALA A 102 -8.26 -62.59 -39.02
N PRO A 103 -7.22 -61.72 -39.08
CA PRO A 103 -6.85 -60.89 -37.94
C PRO A 103 -7.93 -59.87 -37.55
N ARG A 104 -8.80 -59.47 -38.50
CA ARG A 104 -9.90 -58.52 -38.26
C ARG A 104 -11.08 -59.13 -37.50
N LEU A 105 -11.31 -60.43 -37.62
CA LEU A 105 -12.36 -61.13 -36.85
C LEU A 105 -11.93 -61.39 -35.39
N LEU A 106 -10.63 -61.37 -35.11
CA LEU A 106 -10.04 -61.65 -33.80
C LEU A 106 -9.49 -60.40 -33.08
N GLY A 107 -9.61 -59.21 -33.66
CA GLY A 107 -9.23 -57.94 -33.03
C GLY A 107 -7.72 -57.71 -32.87
N ILE A 108 -6.87 -58.45 -33.59
CA ILE A 108 -5.41 -58.33 -33.53
C ILE A 108 -4.92 -57.56 -34.77
N SER A 109 -4.38 -56.36 -34.57
CA SER A 109 -3.78 -55.56 -35.64
C SER A 109 -2.35 -56.04 -35.93
N LEU A 110 -2.11 -56.60 -37.12
CA LEU A 110 -0.77 -56.97 -37.60
C LEU A 110 0.02 -55.78 -38.17
N PHE A 111 -0.58 -54.60 -38.25
CA PHE A 111 0.05 -53.37 -38.74
C PHE A 111 0.10 -52.30 -37.64
N PRO A 112 1.17 -51.51 -37.54
CA PRO A 112 1.21 -50.37 -36.63
C PRO A 112 0.12 -49.36 -37.02
N VAL A 113 -0.45 -48.68 -36.02
CA VAL A 113 -1.44 -47.61 -36.21
C VAL A 113 -0.83 -46.54 -37.11
N GLY A 114 -1.37 -46.31 -38.31
CA GLY A 114 -0.91 -45.27 -39.23
C GLY A 114 -0.50 -45.69 -40.66
N VAL A 115 -0.61 -46.98 -41.04
CA VAL A 115 -0.43 -47.41 -42.44
C VAL A 115 -1.79 -47.54 -43.12
N PRO A 116 -2.17 -46.69 -44.09
CA PRO A 116 -3.46 -46.79 -44.76
C PRO A 116 -3.46 -47.95 -45.76
N LEU A 117 -4.13 -49.04 -45.40
CA LEU A 117 -4.51 -50.10 -46.33
C LEU A 117 -5.75 -49.63 -47.12
N LEU A 118 -5.58 -49.40 -48.43
CA LEU A 118 -6.63 -49.13 -49.44
C LEU A 118 -7.86 -48.36 -48.92
N GLY A 119 -7.80 -47.04 -49.05
CA GLY A 119 -8.87 -46.12 -48.66
C GLY A 119 -8.37 -44.91 -47.88
N ALA A 120 -7.20 -44.35 -48.24
CA ALA A 120 -6.78 -43.07 -47.69
C ALA A 120 -7.80 -42.01 -48.09
N ASP A 121 -8.26 -41.20 -47.12
CA ASP A 121 -9.11 -40.06 -47.41
C ASP A 121 -8.39 -39.19 -48.47
N PRO A 122 -9.00 -38.95 -49.64
CA PRO A 122 -8.35 -38.23 -50.74
C PRO A 122 -8.25 -36.72 -50.46
N THR A 123 -8.31 -36.31 -49.19
CA THR A 123 -8.52 -34.94 -48.77
C THR A 123 -7.20 -34.26 -48.44
N ALA A 124 -6.88 -33.19 -49.15
CA ALA A 124 -5.80 -32.28 -48.79
C ALA A 124 -6.27 -31.30 -47.72
N THR A 125 -5.48 -31.13 -46.67
CA THR A 125 -5.76 -30.21 -45.56
C THR A 125 -4.75 -29.07 -45.54
N VAL A 126 -5.24 -27.84 -45.56
CA VAL A 126 -4.47 -26.61 -45.44
C VAL A 126 -4.80 -25.95 -44.12
N SER A 127 -3.79 -25.76 -43.29
CA SER A 127 -3.87 -25.04 -42.03
C SER A 127 -3.21 -23.68 -42.21
N ILE A 128 -4.01 -22.62 -42.07
CA ILE A 128 -3.57 -21.24 -42.22
C ILE A 128 -3.38 -20.65 -40.82
N THR A 129 -2.18 -20.13 -40.54
CA THR A 129 -1.94 -19.27 -39.39
C THR A 129 -2.22 -17.83 -39.82
N PRO A 130 -3.28 -17.19 -39.29
CA PRO A 130 -3.58 -15.80 -39.64
C PRO A 130 -2.60 -14.85 -38.97
N LEU A 131 -2.30 -13.75 -39.65
CA LEU A 131 -1.45 -12.68 -39.14
C LEU A 131 -2.05 -12.05 -37.89
N ALA A 132 -1.28 -12.08 -36.80
CA ALA A 132 -1.64 -11.41 -35.56
C ALA A 132 -0.99 -10.02 -35.45
N LYS A 133 -1.73 -9.07 -34.88
CA LYS A 133 -1.25 -7.74 -34.52
C LYS A 133 -1.50 -7.48 -33.05
N ASN A 134 -0.45 -7.08 -32.36
CA ASN A 134 -0.54 -6.60 -30.99
C ASN A 134 -0.77 -5.09 -31.02
N ILE A 135 -1.82 -4.63 -30.34
CA ILE A 135 -2.08 -3.20 -30.15
C ILE A 135 -1.97 -2.92 -28.65
N ASN A 136 -1.18 -1.92 -28.32
CA ASN A 136 -0.95 -1.50 -26.94
C ASN A 136 -0.92 0.03 -26.87
N ASP A 137 -1.63 0.58 -25.91
CA ASP A 137 -1.69 2.02 -25.67
C ASP A 137 -1.91 2.31 -24.18
N ALA A 138 -1.80 3.57 -23.78
CA ALA A 138 -2.13 4.04 -22.44
C ALA A 138 -3.04 5.26 -22.50
N TYR A 139 -4.22 5.14 -21.89
CA TYR A 139 -5.22 6.20 -21.90
C TYR A 139 -5.17 6.99 -20.60
N ILE A 140 -5.14 8.32 -20.74
CA ILE A 140 -5.36 9.22 -19.62
C ILE A 140 -6.87 9.35 -19.40
N LEU A 141 -7.33 8.90 -18.25
CA LEU A 141 -8.70 9.02 -17.77
C LEU A 141 -8.76 10.07 -16.65
N THR A 142 -9.93 10.70 -16.51
CA THR A 142 -10.19 11.61 -15.40
C THR A 142 -11.15 10.93 -14.43
N ALA A 143 -10.77 10.71 -13.18
CA ALA A 143 -11.75 10.37 -12.14
C ALA A 143 -12.22 11.65 -11.46
N SER A 144 -13.53 11.75 -11.22
CA SER A 144 -14.14 12.95 -10.66
C SER A 144 -15.29 12.60 -9.71
N PRO A 145 -15.46 13.34 -8.61
CA PRO A 145 -16.56 13.13 -7.67
C PRO A 145 -17.89 13.70 -8.21
N GLN A 146 -17.85 14.45 -9.31
CA GLN A 146 -19.01 15.11 -9.91
C GLN A 146 -19.77 14.20 -10.89
N VAL A 147 -19.26 13.00 -11.15
CA VAL A 147 -19.81 12.06 -12.14
C VAL A 147 -20.18 10.76 -11.43
N SER A 148 -21.33 10.19 -11.77
CA SER A 148 -21.83 8.93 -11.19
C SER A 148 -21.62 7.71 -12.09
N THR A 149 -21.42 7.91 -13.39
CA THR A 149 -21.26 6.84 -14.40
C THR A 149 -20.09 7.16 -15.33
N SER A 150 -19.36 6.13 -15.77
CA SER A 150 -18.27 6.33 -16.73
C SER A 150 -18.76 6.78 -18.10
N ASP A 151 -17.99 7.63 -18.78
CA ASP A 151 -18.25 8.10 -20.14
C ASP A 151 -16.99 8.00 -21.00
N VAL A 152 -17.11 7.30 -22.12
CA VAL A 152 -16.05 6.98 -23.08
C VAL A 152 -15.64 8.22 -23.87
N THR A 153 -16.61 9.06 -24.23
CA THR A 153 -16.39 10.25 -25.06
C THR A 153 -15.56 11.28 -24.30
N THR A 154 -15.91 11.52 -23.04
CA THR A 154 -15.23 12.48 -22.17
C THR A 154 -14.07 11.85 -21.39
N ARG A 155 -13.94 10.51 -21.41
CA ARG A 155 -12.92 9.72 -20.70
C ARG A 155 -12.96 9.93 -19.18
N VAL A 156 -14.16 10.07 -18.63
CA VAL A 156 -14.39 10.33 -17.21
C VAL A 156 -14.92 9.08 -16.50
N ILE A 157 -14.47 8.85 -15.27
CA ILE A 157 -14.99 7.81 -14.36
C ILE A 157 -15.39 8.44 -13.01
N PRO A 158 -16.30 7.81 -12.24
CA PRO A 158 -16.61 8.25 -10.89
C PRO A 158 -15.42 8.02 -9.94
N ASP A 159 -15.19 8.97 -9.03
CA ASP A 159 -14.44 8.76 -7.80
C ASP A 159 -15.29 9.13 -6.57
N ARG A 160 -14.76 8.85 -5.38
CA ARG A 160 -15.33 9.36 -4.14
C ARG A 160 -14.27 9.48 -3.05
N THR A 161 -14.58 10.26 -2.02
CA THR A 161 -13.75 10.36 -0.82
C THR A 161 -14.23 9.39 0.26
N VAL A 162 -13.30 8.65 0.85
CA VAL A 162 -13.51 7.81 2.03
C VAL A 162 -12.77 8.45 3.20
N SER A 163 -13.47 8.61 4.33
CA SER A 163 -12.91 9.16 5.56
C SER A 163 -12.87 8.14 6.70
N GLY A 164 -11.85 8.27 7.55
CA GLY A 164 -11.68 7.50 8.76
C GLY A 164 -11.20 8.39 9.90
N SER A 165 -11.65 8.10 11.12
CA SER A 165 -11.25 8.83 12.33
C SER A 165 -11.35 7.91 13.53
N VAL A 166 -10.28 7.86 14.32
CA VAL A 166 -10.22 7.07 15.55
C VAL A 166 -9.60 7.90 16.66
N THR A 167 -10.18 7.79 17.84
CA THR A 167 -9.76 8.52 19.06
C THR A 167 -9.43 7.52 20.16
N ASN A 168 -8.35 7.78 20.89
CA ASN A 168 -8.00 7.05 22.11
C ASN A 168 -7.37 8.01 23.12
N SER A 169 -7.38 7.66 24.39
CA SER A 169 -6.89 8.48 25.48
C SER A 169 -5.92 7.75 26.39
N ARG A 170 -4.99 8.49 26.99
CA ARG A 170 -4.10 7.94 28.01
C ARG A 170 -3.86 8.98 29.11
N THR A 171 -3.91 8.53 30.35
CA THR A 171 -3.54 9.32 31.52
C THR A 171 -2.07 9.07 31.87
N VAL A 172 -1.31 10.14 32.08
CA VAL A 172 0.12 10.11 32.43
C VAL A 172 0.39 11.07 33.60
N PRO A 173 1.42 10.82 34.43
CA PRO A 173 1.88 11.82 35.39
C PRO A 173 2.40 13.07 34.68
N THR A 174 2.26 14.23 35.33
CA THR A 174 2.79 15.50 34.84
C THR A 174 4.27 15.66 35.20
N ASN A 175 5.08 16.11 34.25
CA ASN A 175 6.53 16.27 34.47
C ASN A 175 6.93 17.70 34.79
N GLY A 176 6.06 18.67 34.56
CA GLY A 176 6.32 20.06 34.87
C GLY A 176 6.28 20.34 36.36
N THR A 177 7.06 21.32 36.80
CA THR A 177 6.99 21.87 38.16
C THR A 177 6.88 23.38 38.11
N SER A 178 6.08 23.97 39.00
CA SER A 178 5.98 25.41 39.19
C SER A 178 6.13 25.76 40.66
N LEU A 179 6.75 26.90 40.96
CA LEU A 179 6.91 27.40 42.32
C LEU A 179 5.68 28.22 42.71
N VAL A 180 4.95 27.76 43.72
CA VAL A 180 3.96 28.60 44.41
C VAL A 180 4.73 29.48 45.39
N PRO A 181 4.70 30.82 45.25
CA PRO A 181 5.44 31.71 46.14
C PRO A 181 4.90 31.63 47.56
N GLY A 182 5.77 31.91 48.53
CA GLY A 182 5.37 31.97 49.93
C GLY A 182 4.40 33.13 50.18
N VAL A 183 3.59 32.99 51.23
CA VAL A 183 2.61 34.00 51.66
C VAL A 183 3.17 34.73 52.89
N GLN A 184 2.96 36.05 52.94
CA GLN A 184 3.30 36.87 54.10
C GLN A 184 2.24 36.71 55.19
N ALA A 185 2.67 36.57 56.45
CA ALA A 185 1.76 36.61 57.59
C ALA A 185 1.14 37.99 57.76
N ARG A 186 -0.14 38.04 58.15
CA ARG A 186 -0.91 39.27 58.32
C ARG A 186 -1.46 39.37 59.74
N GLY A 187 -1.59 40.60 60.22
CA GLY A 187 -2.12 40.90 61.54
C GLY A 187 -2.27 42.41 61.74
N TYR A 188 -2.44 42.82 62.99
CA TYR A 188 -2.62 44.21 63.35
C TYR A 188 -1.64 44.60 64.45
N LEU A 189 -1.17 45.84 64.37
CA LEU A 189 -0.41 46.48 65.43
C LEU A 189 -1.32 47.47 66.16
N LEU A 190 -1.32 47.41 67.49
CA LEU A 190 -1.98 48.35 68.37
C LEU A 190 -0.98 49.43 68.78
N PHE A 191 -1.35 50.69 68.57
CA PHE A 191 -0.62 51.84 69.05
C PHE A 191 -1.37 52.48 70.21
N VAL A 192 -0.62 52.83 71.26
CA VAL A 192 -1.12 53.49 72.46
C VAL A 192 -0.37 54.80 72.66
N ASN A 193 -1.12 55.90 72.76
CA ASN A 193 -0.61 57.25 72.94
C ASN A 193 -0.95 57.78 74.34
N GLY A 194 0.08 57.97 75.16
CA GLY A 194 -0.05 58.58 76.50
C GLY A 194 0.17 60.09 76.51
N SER A 195 0.47 60.72 75.37
CA SER A 195 0.63 62.18 75.27
C SER A 195 -0.70 62.87 74.99
N ASN A 196 -0.82 64.17 75.28
CA ASN A 196 -2.07 64.91 75.08
C ASN A 196 -2.34 65.33 73.61
N SER A 197 -1.42 65.05 72.69
CA SER A 197 -1.53 65.42 71.26
C SER A 197 -1.63 64.18 70.38
N PRO A 198 -2.41 64.23 69.27
CA PRO A 198 -2.47 63.11 68.34
C PRO A 198 -1.12 62.89 67.65
N ILE A 199 -0.80 61.63 67.36
CA ILE A 199 0.44 61.23 66.67
C ILE A 199 0.08 60.39 65.45
N THR A 200 0.58 60.79 64.29
CA THR A 200 0.40 60.05 63.04
C THR A 200 1.48 58.97 62.88
N VAL A 201 1.06 57.75 62.59
CA VAL A 201 1.92 56.62 62.22
C VAL A 201 1.75 56.37 60.72
N PRO A 202 2.74 56.68 59.87
CA PRO A 202 2.65 56.42 58.44
C PRO A 202 2.69 54.91 58.11
N ALA A 203 2.11 54.56 56.96
CA ALA A 203 2.37 53.27 56.32
C ALA A 203 3.87 53.13 55.97
N GLY A 204 4.35 51.89 55.96
CA GLY A 204 5.72 51.54 55.58
C GLY A 204 6.73 51.50 56.73
N ILE A 205 6.33 51.81 57.97
CA ILE A 205 7.22 51.67 59.13
C ILE A 205 7.43 50.20 59.46
N THR A 206 8.69 49.80 59.58
CA THR A 206 9.08 48.44 59.95
C THR A 206 9.46 48.35 61.42
N PHE A 207 8.92 47.35 62.10
CA PHE A 207 9.22 46.97 63.47
C PHE A 207 9.79 45.56 63.51
N THR A 208 10.90 45.38 64.22
CA THR A 208 11.45 44.05 64.47
C THR A 208 10.90 43.51 65.79
N THR A 209 10.32 42.32 65.75
CA THR A 209 9.80 41.61 66.94
C THR A 209 10.94 41.04 67.79
N THR A 210 10.64 40.57 69.00
CA THR A 210 11.60 39.86 69.86
C THR A 210 12.12 38.57 69.23
N LEU A 211 11.39 38.02 68.25
CA LEU A 211 11.77 36.84 67.47
C LEU A 211 12.60 37.20 66.22
N GLY A 212 12.98 38.47 66.02
CA GLY A 212 13.74 38.92 64.85
C GLY A 212 12.93 39.07 63.57
N VAL A 213 11.60 38.89 63.62
CA VAL A 213 10.70 39.01 62.47
C VAL A 213 10.37 40.47 62.20
N SER A 214 10.45 40.90 60.95
CA SER A 214 10.16 42.29 60.56
C SER A 214 8.70 42.45 60.12
N VAL A 215 7.95 43.26 60.86
CA VAL A 215 6.55 43.62 60.62
C VAL A 215 6.47 45.03 60.07
N GLN A 216 5.77 45.26 58.96
CA GLN A 216 5.59 46.56 58.35
C GLN A 216 4.13 47.02 58.40
N THR A 217 3.89 48.27 58.79
CA THR A 217 2.55 48.88 58.71
C THR A 217 2.12 49.06 57.26
N THR A 218 0.89 48.68 56.91
CA THR A 218 0.36 48.84 55.54
C THR A 218 -0.56 50.03 55.37
N GLN A 219 -0.95 50.66 56.48
CA GLN A 219 -1.87 51.79 56.49
C GLN A 219 -1.32 52.90 57.39
N THR A 220 -1.56 54.15 56.99
CA THR A 220 -1.31 55.31 57.83
C THR A 220 -2.47 55.46 58.81
N VAL A 221 -2.17 55.58 60.10
CA VAL A 221 -3.18 55.75 61.15
C VAL A 221 -2.84 56.94 62.03
N GLU A 222 -3.85 57.68 62.47
CA GLU A 222 -3.70 58.75 63.46
C GLU A 222 -4.12 58.22 64.83
N VAL A 223 -3.20 58.23 65.79
CA VAL A 223 -3.43 57.77 67.16
C VAL A 223 -3.84 58.98 68.00
N PRO A 224 -5.09 59.05 68.52
CA PRO A 224 -5.55 60.18 69.33
C PRO A 224 -4.66 60.41 70.56
N GLY A 225 -4.65 61.62 71.09
CA GLY A 225 -4.01 61.91 72.37
C GLY A 225 -4.78 61.32 73.56
N HIS A 226 -4.16 61.32 74.73
CA HIS A 226 -4.76 60.98 76.01
C HIS A 226 -5.89 61.96 76.35
N GLN A 227 -7.08 61.42 76.62
CA GLN A 227 -8.28 62.19 76.95
C GLN A 227 -9.06 61.49 78.07
N ASN A 228 -9.61 62.28 79.01
CA ASN A 228 -10.47 61.78 80.09
C ASN A 228 -9.85 60.64 80.94
N GLY A 229 -8.54 60.69 81.17
CA GLY A 229 -7.83 59.67 81.95
C GLY A 229 -7.58 58.35 81.22
N GLN A 230 -7.83 58.29 79.90
CA GLN A 230 -7.59 57.12 79.06
C GLN A 230 -6.58 57.45 77.96
N ASN A 231 -5.64 56.53 77.72
CA ASN A 231 -4.71 56.64 76.60
C ASN A 231 -5.47 56.51 75.27
N GLY A 232 -5.08 57.30 74.27
CA GLY A 232 -5.60 57.12 72.91
C GLY A 232 -5.06 55.82 72.31
N THR A 233 -5.90 55.08 71.59
CA THR A 233 -5.51 53.83 70.94
C THR A 233 -5.97 53.78 69.50
N MET A 234 -5.18 53.11 68.65
CA MET A 234 -5.53 52.88 67.25
C MET A 234 -4.83 51.63 66.74
N THR A 235 -5.50 50.85 65.88
CA THR A 235 -4.92 49.68 65.22
C THR A 235 -4.54 49.99 63.78
N SER A 236 -3.38 49.48 63.34
CA SER A 236 -2.97 49.51 61.93
C SER A 236 -2.85 48.10 61.40
N SER A 237 -3.41 47.84 60.22
CA SER A 237 -3.06 46.65 59.45
C SER A 237 -1.56 46.62 59.19
N SER A 238 -0.98 45.42 59.27
CA SER A 238 0.44 45.20 59.08
C SER A 238 0.68 43.83 58.43
N VAL A 239 1.81 43.71 57.74
CA VAL A 239 2.27 42.46 57.11
C VAL A 239 3.69 42.16 57.54
N VAL A 240 4.04 40.89 57.60
CA VAL A 240 5.42 40.46 57.82
C VAL A 240 6.17 40.53 56.50
N LEU A 241 7.34 41.16 56.49
CA LEU A 241 8.11 41.37 55.25
C LEU A 241 8.56 40.04 54.62
N ASN A 242 8.99 39.09 55.46
CA ASN A 242 9.40 37.77 55.00
C ASN A 242 8.17 36.89 54.74
N THR A 243 8.08 36.33 53.54
CA THR A 243 7.12 35.26 53.23
C THR A 243 7.50 33.97 53.96
N GLY A 244 6.54 33.12 54.30
CA GLY A 244 6.81 31.83 54.92
C GLY A 244 6.08 31.62 56.24
N SER A 245 6.03 30.36 56.68
CA SER A 245 5.46 29.98 57.99
C SER A 245 6.26 30.57 59.15
N ALA A 246 7.56 30.77 58.95
CA ALA A 246 8.46 31.45 59.90
C ALA A 246 8.09 32.94 60.14
N GLY A 247 7.28 33.53 59.27
CA GLY A 247 6.75 34.89 59.47
C GLY A 247 5.62 34.96 60.49
N ASN A 248 4.98 33.84 60.84
CA ASN A 248 3.92 33.83 61.84
C ASN A 248 4.50 34.15 63.23
N ILE A 249 3.94 35.13 63.94
CA ILE A 249 4.39 35.56 65.27
C ILE A 249 3.26 35.44 66.29
N PRO A 250 3.55 34.98 67.53
CA PRO A 250 2.54 34.87 68.58
C PRO A 250 2.12 36.26 69.09
N VAL A 251 1.04 36.30 69.84
CA VAL A 251 0.61 37.50 70.59
C VAL A 251 1.76 38.08 71.42
N ASN A 252 1.86 39.41 71.45
CA ASN A 252 2.87 40.17 72.20
C ASN A 252 4.34 39.88 71.81
N ALA A 253 4.61 39.28 70.66
CA ALA A 253 5.96 39.18 70.10
C ALA A 253 6.60 40.55 69.81
N LEU A 254 5.78 41.57 69.60
CA LEU A 254 6.15 42.97 69.55
C LEU A 254 5.45 43.69 70.71
N ALA A 255 6.23 44.34 71.56
CA ALA A 255 5.74 45.19 72.65
C ALA A 255 6.85 46.16 73.06
N ARG A 256 6.83 47.39 72.54
CA ARG A 256 7.90 48.38 72.78
C ARG A 256 7.46 49.81 72.55
N LYS A 257 8.22 50.77 73.06
CA LYS A 257 8.06 52.19 72.70
C LYS A 257 8.61 52.47 71.30
N CYS A 258 7.95 53.34 70.54
CA CYS A 258 8.36 53.77 69.20
C CYS A 258 7.84 55.18 68.87
N CYS A 259 8.11 55.66 67.65
CA CYS A 259 7.39 56.72 66.94
C CYS A 259 6.89 57.88 67.84
N HIS A 260 7.80 58.76 68.27
CA HIS A 260 7.46 59.95 69.08
C HIS A 260 6.78 59.65 70.44
N GLY A 261 7.07 58.50 71.04
CA GLY A 261 6.63 58.17 72.41
C GLY A 261 5.40 57.25 72.48
N LEU A 262 4.89 56.79 71.33
CA LEU A 262 3.86 55.74 71.27
C LEU A 262 4.39 54.42 71.84
N PHE A 263 3.49 53.61 72.37
CA PHE A 263 3.74 52.19 72.62
C PHE A 263 3.08 51.36 71.53
N VAL A 264 3.85 50.52 70.86
CA VAL A 264 3.37 49.60 69.82
C VAL A 264 3.41 48.17 70.33
N SER A 265 2.34 47.43 70.10
CA SER A 265 2.29 45.99 70.34
C SER A 265 1.49 45.24 69.29
N ASN A 266 1.63 43.91 69.23
CA ASN A 266 0.67 43.06 68.53
C ASN A 266 -0.24 42.34 69.56
N PRO A 267 -1.47 42.82 69.78
CA PRO A 267 -2.37 42.20 70.76
C PRO A 267 -2.88 40.83 70.31
N ASP A 268 -2.78 40.52 69.01
CA ASP A 268 -3.11 39.23 68.41
C ASP A 268 -1.92 38.65 67.65
N GLN A 269 -1.99 37.36 67.34
CA GLN A 269 -1.02 36.68 66.47
C GLN A 269 -1.07 37.19 65.03
N PHE A 270 0.08 37.17 64.33
CA PHE A 270 0.10 37.27 62.87
C PHE A 270 0.07 35.87 62.28
N THR A 271 -0.84 35.63 61.35
CA THR A 271 -1.10 34.31 60.77
C THR A 271 -1.21 34.38 59.25
N GLY A 272 -1.29 33.21 58.60
CA GLY A 272 -1.41 33.09 57.16
C GLY A 272 -0.08 33.11 56.41
N GLY A 273 1.05 33.22 57.13
CA GLY A 273 2.36 33.00 56.56
C GLY A 273 2.51 31.53 56.14
N ALA A 274 2.90 31.30 54.89
CA ALA A 274 3.04 29.97 54.30
C ALA A 274 4.30 29.89 53.44
N ASP A 275 5.01 28.77 53.49
CA ASP A 275 6.26 28.59 52.74
C ASP A 275 6.02 28.41 51.25
N ALA A 276 6.99 28.88 50.45
CA ALA A 276 7.01 28.59 49.03
C ALA A 276 7.18 27.08 48.83
N HIS A 277 6.46 26.50 47.88
CA HIS A 277 6.56 25.07 47.59
C HIS A 277 6.39 24.80 46.10
N LEU A 278 6.95 23.69 45.64
CA LEU A 278 6.79 23.24 44.27
C LEU A 278 5.49 22.46 44.12
N VAL A 279 4.79 22.70 43.01
CA VAL A 279 3.63 21.92 42.59
C VAL A 279 3.87 21.35 41.19
N HIS A 280 3.27 20.20 40.91
CA HIS A 280 3.28 19.63 39.58
C HIS A 280 2.35 20.40 38.64
N VAL A 281 2.80 20.64 37.42
CA VAL A 281 2.02 21.33 36.39
C VAL A 281 2.11 20.59 35.06
N VAL A 282 1.05 20.70 34.26
CA VAL A 282 1.01 20.12 32.91
C VAL A 282 1.99 20.86 32.00
N VAL A 283 2.85 20.14 31.28
CA VAL A 283 3.73 20.71 30.24
C VAL A 283 3.44 20.12 28.87
N GLN A 284 3.80 20.85 27.81
CA GLN A 284 3.54 20.43 26.43
C GLN A 284 4.18 19.07 26.10
N SER A 285 5.34 18.76 26.69
CA SER A 285 6.01 17.46 26.52
C SER A 285 5.18 16.27 27.02
N ASP A 286 4.29 16.46 28.00
CA ASP A 286 3.41 15.41 28.49
C ASP A 286 2.36 15.05 27.42
N ILE A 287 1.80 16.07 26.76
CA ILE A 287 0.83 15.94 25.66
C ILE A 287 1.50 15.32 24.43
N ASP A 288 2.66 15.84 24.04
CA ASP A 288 3.41 15.36 22.87
C ASP A 288 3.90 13.93 23.06
N GLY A 289 4.30 13.56 24.29
CA GLY A 289 4.68 12.19 24.65
C GLY A 289 3.55 11.20 24.40
N VAL A 290 2.33 11.49 24.89
CA VAL A 290 1.16 10.63 24.64
C VAL A 290 0.77 10.61 23.16
N ARG A 291 0.78 11.77 22.50
CA ARG A 291 0.52 11.88 21.05
C ARG A 291 1.43 10.95 20.26
N ASN A 292 2.73 11.02 20.49
CA ASN A 292 3.72 10.22 19.75
C ASN A 292 3.56 8.72 20.02
N GLN A 293 3.24 8.33 21.26
CA GLN A 293 2.99 6.93 21.63
C GLN A 293 1.75 6.33 20.95
N LEU A 294 0.66 7.09 20.82
CA LEU A 294 -0.59 6.59 20.27
C LEU A 294 -0.70 6.70 18.74
N SER A 295 0.07 7.61 18.12
CA SER A 295 -0.10 7.97 16.70
C SER A 295 -0.05 6.77 15.74
N SER A 296 0.98 5.92 15.81
CA SER A 296 1.14 4.81 14.85
C SER A 296 0.03 3.75 14.99
N ALA A 297 -0.34 3.39 16.22
CA ALA A 297 -1.42 2.43 16.46
C ALA A 297 -2.77 2.98 15.94
N LEU A 298 -3.04 4.27 16.15
CA LEU A 298 -4.25 4.92 15.66
C LEU A 298 -4.26 5.03 14.13
N GLN A 299 -3.13 5.31 13.48
CA GLN A 299 -3.01 5.32 12.02
C GLN A 299 -3.36 3.96 11.41
N GLN A 300 -2.91 2.85 12.01
CA GLN A 300 -3.26 1.50 11.57
C GLN A 300 -4.75 1.20 11.73
N GLN A 301 -5.37 1.69 12.82
CA GLN A 301 -6.81 1.54 13.03
C GLN A 301 -7.62 2.36 12.01
N VAL A 302 -7.19 3.60 11.71
CA VAL A 302 -7.78 4.41 10.64
C VAL A 302 -7.63 3.72 9.29
N LEU A 303 -6.47 3.15 8.96
CA LEU A 303 -6.28 2.39 7.72
C LEU A 303 -7.26 1.23 7.61
N LYS A 304 -7.43 0.44 8.68
CA LYS A 304 -8.43 -0.64 8.71
C LYS A 304 -9.85 -0.13 8.48
N GLN A 305 -10.21 1.00 9.09
CA GLN A 305 -11.52 1.62 8.89
C GLN A 305 -11.72 2.10 7.45
N LEU A 306 -10.69 2.69 6.83
CA LEU A 306 -10.72 3.09 5.43
C LEU A 306 -10.94 1.87 4.52
N LEU A 307 -10.15 0.81 4.68
CA LEU A 307 -10.27 -0.42 3.90
C LEU A 307 -11.64 -1.08 4.06
N SER A 308 -12.23 -1.09 5.27
CA SER A 308 -13.57 -1.64 5.49
C SER A 308 -14.71 -0.87 4.82
N LYS A 309 -14.46 0.39 4.44
CA LYS A 309 -15.43 1.26 3.75
C LYS A 309 -15.27 1.25 2.23
N MET A 310 -14.30 0.50 1.70
CA MET A 310 -14.07 0.38 0.26
C MET A 310 -15.06 -0.62 -0.35
N ALA A 311 -15.58 -0.28 -1.52
CA ALA A 311 -16.41 -1.17 -2.31
C ALA A 311 -15.54 -2.14 -3.14
N PRO A 312 -16.10 -3.26 -3.61
CA PRO A 312 -15.38 -4.18 -4.49
C PRO A 312 -14.83 -3.47 -5.74
N GLY A 313 -13.56 -3.70 -6.04
CA GLY A 313 -12.89 -3.08 -7.18
C GLY A 313 -12.39 -1.65 -6.93
N GLU A 314 -12.65 -1.06 -5.77
CA GLU A 314 -12.06 0.24 -5.43
C GLU A 314 -10.60 0.10 -4.99
N VAL A 315 -9.80 1.09 -5.36
CA VAL A 315 -8.41 1.25 -4.94
C VAL A 315 -8.17 2.69 -4.51
N MET A 316 -7.22 2.91 -3.61
CA MET A 316 -6.84 4.25 -3.18
C MET A 316 -6.00 4.94 -4.26
N ALA A 317 -6.34 6.18 -4.59
CA ALA A 317 -5.57 7.01 -5.51
C ALA A 317 -4.20 7.42 -4.93
N GLN A 318 -4.06 7.39 -3.61
CA GLN A 318 -2.86 7.84 -2.90
C GLN A 318 -2.71 7.13 -1.57
N GLN A 319 -1.51 7.20 -1.01
CA GLN A 319 -1.29 6.86 0.39
C GLN A 319 -2.11 7.80 1.30
N PRO A 320 -2.75 7.28 2.36
CA PRO A 320 -3.50 8.12 3.29
C PRO A 320 -2.60 9.17 3.95
N VAL A 321 -3.07 10.42 3.98
CA VAL A 321 -2.41 11.51 4.72
C VAL A 321 -3.14 11.69 6.04
N TYR A 322 -2.44 11.39 7.14
CA TYR A 322 -3.01 11.41 8.48
C TYR A 322 -2.87 12.78 9.13
N THR A 323 -3.96 13.25 9.72
CA THR A 323 -3.97 14.39 10.64
C THR A 323 -4.08 13.87 12.06
N THR A 324 -3.19 14.32 12.95
CA THR A 324 -3.21 13.95 14.38
C THR A 324 -3.47 15.17 15.23
N ALA A 325 -4.57 15.16 15.96
CA ALA A 325 -4.91 16.16 16.96
C ALA A 325 -4.78 15.57 18.36
N ALA A 326 -4.28 16.36 19.31
CA ALA A 326 -4.22 15.98 20.71
C ALA A 326 -4.85 17.09 21.56
N SER A 327 -5.62 16.70 22.56
CA SER A 327 -6.20 17.57 23.58
C SER A 327 -5.98 16.97 24.96
N SER A 328 -5.99 17.81 25.99
CA SER A 328 -5.86 17.39 27.38
C SER A 328 -7.07 17.85 28.20
N ASP A 329 -7.37 17.10 29.26
CA ASP A 329 -8.38 17.47 30.26
C ASP A 329 -7.99 18.72 31.07
N ASN A 330 -6.68 18.96 31.20
CA ASN A 330 -6.09 20.10 31.90
C ASN A 330 -5.16 20.88 30.95
N PRO A 331 -5.26 22.22 30.87
CA PRO A 331 -4.41 23.01 29.98
C PRO A 331 -2.96 23.05 30.47
N VAL A 332 -2.03 23.30 29.54
CA VAL A 332 -0.61 23.52 29.88
C VAL A 332 -0.47 24.65 30.92
N GLY A 333 0.34 24.42 31.94
CA GLY A 333 0.59 25.33 33.06
C GLY A 333 -0.37 25.18 34.24
N SER A 334 -1.46 24.42 34.10
CA SER A 334 -2.36 24.13 35.21
C SER A 334 -1.72 23.17 36.23
N GLN A 335 -2.05 23.37 37.51
CA GLN A 335 -1.60 22.50 38.60
C GLN A 335 -2.38 21.19 38.57
N ALA A 336 -1.70 20.09 38.25
CA ALA A 336 -2.25 18.74 38.27
C ALA A 336 -1.11 17.73 38.42
N ASN A 337 -1.34 16.63 39.15
CA ASN A 337 -0.36 15.54 39.28
C ASN A 337 -0.40 14.56 38.09
N GLN A 338 -1.50 14.55 37.36
CA GLN A 338 -1.72 13.72 36.19
C GLN A 338 -2.52 14.50 35.15
N VAL A 339 -2.36 14.12 33.88
CA VAL A 339 -3.10 14.69 32.76
C VAL A 339 -3.62 13.56 31.88
N THR A 340 -4.89 13.66 31.48
CA THR A 340 -5.48 12.75 30.50
C THR A 340 -5.44 13.39 29.14
N VAL A 341 -4.69 12.78 28.22
CA VAL A 341 -4.51 13.25 26.86
C VAL A 341 -5.34 12.39 25.91
N GLN A 342 -6.23 13.03 25.16
CA GLN A 342 -7.02 12.42 24.09
C GLN A 342 -6.34 12.70 22.76
N VAL A 343 -6.09 11.65 21.98
CA VAL A 343 -5.44 11.73 20.67
C VAL A 343 -6.42 11.22 19.63
N THR A 344 -6.68 12.04 18.61
CA THR A 344 -7.52 11.70 17.48
C THR A 344 -6.67 11.69 16.22
N VAL A 345 -6.72 10.58 15.47
CA VAL A 345 -6.12 10.48 14.14
C VAL A 345 -7.23 10.36 13.11
N SER A 346 -7.17 11.19 12.08
CA SER A 346 -8.12 11.18 10.97
C SER A 346 -7.41 11.20 9.62
N SER A 347 -8.06 10.68 8.59
CA SER A 347 -7.56 10.70 7.21
C SER A 347 -8.73 10.68 6.22
N ASN A 348 -8.54 11.38 5.10
CA ASN A 348 -9.42 11.35 3.94
C ASN A 348 -8.63 10.83 2.74
N VAL A 349 -9.21 9.93 1.96
CA VAL A 349 -8.57 9.32 0.79
C VAL A 349 -9.54 9.28 -0.37
N ILE A 350 -9.08 9.66 -1.56
CA ILE A 350 -9.83 9.51 -2.79
C ILE A 350 -9.67 8.07 -3.27
N VAL A 351 -10.79 7.42 -3.60
CA VAL A 351 -10.83 6.07 -4.15
C VAL A 351 -11.54 6.09 -5.50
N TYR A 352 -11.10 5.21 -6.40
CA TYR A 352 -11.73 4.99 -7.70
C TYR A 352 -11.83 3.49 -7.98
N ASN A 353 -12.72 3.10 -8.88
CA ASN A 353 -12.89 1.71 -9.25
C ASN A 353 -11.95 1.33 -10.41
N HIS A 354 -10.95 0.48 -10.16
CA HIS A 354 -9.97 0.08 -11.17
C HIS A 354 -10.58 -0.79 -12.28
N THR A 355 -11.63 -1.55 -11.99
CA THR A 355 -12.36 -2.34 -12.99
C THR A 355 -13.08 -1.43 -13.98
N VAL A 356 -13.71 -0.36 -13.49
CA VAL A 356 -14.38 0.65 -14.35
C VAL A 356 -13.35 1.38 -15.20
N ALA A 357 -12.22 1.80 -14.61
CA ALA A 357 -11.13 2.44 -15.34
C ALA A 357 -10.57 1.52 -16.45
N GLY A 358 -10.37 0.24 -16.12
CA GLY A 358 -9.91 -0.78 -17.07
C GLY A 358 -10.90 -1.00 -18.22
N ALA A 359 -12.19 -1.17 -17.91
CA ALA A 359 -13.23 -1.35 -18.92
C ALA A 359 -13.34 -0.14 -19.87
N LEU A 360 -13.20 1.07 -19.34
CA LEU A 360 -13.22 2.29 -20.15
C LEU A 360 -12.02 2.36 -21.11
N ALA A 361 -10.81 2.11 -20.59
CA ALA A 361 -9.59 2.10 -21.40
C ALA A 361 -9.59 0.98 -22.44
N MET A 362 -10.19 -0.17 -22.10
CA MET A 362 -10.45 -1.26 -23.04
C MET A 362 -11.34 -0.84 -24.20
N GLN A 363 -12.45 -0.16 -23.92
CA GLN A 363 -13.35 0.32 -24.96
C GLN A 363 -12.65 1.32 -25.89
N LEU A 364 -11.85 2.24 -25.32
CA LEU A 364 -11.06 3.19 -26.11
C LEU A 364 -10.06 2.48 -27.04
N LEU A 365 -9.37 1.44 -26.56
CA LEU A 365 -8.43 0.67 -27.38
C LEU A 365 -9.14 -0.06 -28.51
N HIS A 366 -10.30 -0.68 -28.21
CA HIS A 366 -11.09 -1.40 -29.19
C HIS A 366 -11.59 -0.46 -30.31
N GLU A 367 -12.09 0.73 -29.96
CA GLU A 367 -12.52 1.75 -30.93
C GLU A 367 -11.34 2.18 -31.82
N GLN A 368 -10.18 2.48 -31.24
CA GLN A 368 -8.96 2.83 -31.98
C GLN A 368 -8.48 1.69 -32.90
N ALA A 369 -8.49 0.45 -32.40
CA ALA A 369 -8.09 -0.73 -33.15
C ALA A 369 -9.02 -0.99 -34.35
N SER A 370 -10.34 -0.88 -34.14
CA SER A 370 -11.34 -1.07 -35.19
C SER A 370 -11.19 -0.04 -36.32
N GLN A 371 -10.87 1.22 -35.98
CA GLN A 371 -10.64 2.29 -36.95
C GLN A 371 -9.31 2.10 -37.71
N THR A 372 -8.26 1.63 -37.02
CA THR A 372 -6.91 1.53 -37.60
C THR A 372 -6.71 0.26 -38.42
N LEU A 373 -7.25 -0.88 -37.97
CA LEU A 373 -7.09 -2.18 -38.62
C LEU A 373 -8.18 -2.48 -39.66
N GLY A 374 -9.34 -1.83 -39.53
CA GLY A 374 -10.51 -2.08 -40.35
C GLY A 374 -11.19 -3.42 -40.02
N THR A 375 -12.16 -3.81 -40.85
CA THR A 375 -13.04 -4.97 -40.60
C THR A 375 -12.41 -6.34 -40.84
N SER A 376 -11.18 -6.38 -41.40
CA SER A 376 -10.48 -7.64 -41.69
C SER A 376 -9.77 -8.24 -40.48
N TYR A 377 -9.74 -7.54 -39.34
CA TYR A 377 -9.19 -8.06 -38.10
C TYR A 377 -10.30 -8.25 -37.07
N GLN A 378 -10.17 -9.29 -36.27
CA GLN A 378 -11.04 -9.56 -35.13
C GLN A 378 -10.21 -9.73 -33.88
N GLN A 379 -10.69 -9.22 -32.75
CA GLN A 379 -10.03 -9.40 -31.48
C GLN A 379 -9.98 -10.89 -31.14
N ARG A 380 -8.79 -11.40 -30.78
CA ARG A 380 -8.57 -12.79 -30.38
C ARG A 380 -7.97 -12.82 -28.97
N GLY A 381 -8.63 -13.54 -28.07
CA GLY A 381 -8.21 -13.68 -26.68
C GLY A 381 -8.69 -12.54 -25.77
N THR A 382 -8.34 -12.64 -24.48
CA THR A 382 -8.71 -11.64 -23.47
C THR A 382 -7.71 -10.51 -23.49
N ALA A 383 -8.22 -9.29 -23.58
CA ALA A 383 -7.38 -8.12 -23.47
C ALA A 383 -6.81 -7.97 -22.06
N THR A 384 -5.63 -7.35 -21.97
CA THR A 384 -4.91 -7.21 -20.71
C THR A 384 -4.87 -5.74 -20.31
N VAL A 385 -5.42 -5.45 -19.13
CA VAL A 385 -5.33 -4.14 -18.49
C VAL A 385 -4.17 -4.18 -17.48
N GLY A 386 -3.20 -3.28 -17.63
CA GLY A 386 -2.16 -3.09 -16.63
C GLY A 386 -2.65 -2.25 -15.46
N VAL A 387 -1.86 -2.18 -14.39
CA VAL A 387 -2.25 -1.47 -13.16
C VAL A 387 -2.39 0.03 -13.44
N PRO A 388 -3.58 0.63 -13.23
CA PRO A 388 -3.75 2.08 -13.31
C PRO A 388 -2.83 2.79 -12.32
N HIS A 389 -2.18 3.86 -12.74
CA HIS A 389 -1.40 4.72 -11.85
C HIS A 389 -1.85 6.17 -11.96
N VAL A 390 -1.82 6.88 -10.83
CA VAL A 390 -2.18 8.29 -10.76
C VAL A 390 -1.03 9.10 -11.33
N VAL A 391 -1.31 9.87 -12.39
CA VAL A 391 -0.36 10.79 -13.03
C VAL A 391 -0.33 12.11 -12.27
N GLN A 392 -1.50 12.62 -11.92
CA GLN A 392 -1.64 13.91 -11.25
C GLN A 392 -2.94 13.97 -10.43
N GLN A 393 -2.89 14.70 -9.31
CA GLN A 393 -4.08 15.12 -8.59
C GLN A 393 -4.48 16.53 -9.03
N GLY A 394 -5.69 16.66 -9.56
CA GLY A 394 -6.30 17.92 -9.92
C GLY A 394 -6.87 18.65 -8.70
N LYS A 395 -7.47 19.82 -8.96
CA LYS A 395 -8.23 20.54 -7.95
C LYS A 395 -9.58 19.86 -7.70
N ASN A 396 -10.20 20.16 -6.56
CA ASN A 396 -11.57 19.73 -6.23
C ASN A 396 -11.78 18.20 -6.22
N GLY A 397 -10.74 17.43 -5.87
CA GLY A 397 -10.83 15.97 -5.75
C GLY A 397 -10.68 15.20 -7.06
N VAL A 398 -10.45 15.89 -8.19
CA VAL A 398 -10.23 15.23 -9.49
C VAL A 398 -8.87 14.53 -9.51
N ILE A 399 -8.79 13.35 -10.12
CA ILE A 399 -7.53 12.62 -10.34
C ILE A 399 -7.36 12.24 -11.81
N TYR A 400 -6.13 12.33 -12.32
CA TYR A 400 -5.77 11.89 -13.67
C TYR A 400 -5.05 10.54 -13.58
N LEU A 401 -5.60 9.54 -14.26
CA LEU A 401 -5.16 8.15 -14.23
C LEU A 401 -4.61 7.75 -15.59
N SER A 402 -3.42 7.15 -15.63
CA SER A 402 -2.92 6.48 -16.84
C SER A 402 -3.23 4.99 -16.74
N VAL A 403 -4.01 4.48 -17.70
CA VAL A 403 -4.43 3.07 -17.76
C VAL A 403 -3.80 2.42 -18.98
N PRO A 404 -2.74 1.61 -18.82
CA PRO A 404 -2.14 0.87 -19.92
C PRO A 404 -3.00 -0.34 -20.29
N VAL A 405 -3.23 -0.55 -21.59
CA VAL A 405 -4.07 -1.63 -22.11
C VAL A 405 -3.41 -2.27 -23.32
N ARG A 406 -3.61 -3.59 -23.47
CA ARG A 406 -3.10 -4.37 -24.61
C ARG A 406 -4.16 -5.33 -25.14
N GLU A 407 -4.23 -5.42 -26.46
CA GLU A 407 -5.10 -6.31 -27.22
C GLU A 407 -4.33 -7.05 -28.30
N VAL A 408 -4.83 -8.24 -28.65
CA VAL A 408 -4.35 -9.03 -29.80
C VAL A 408 -5.47 -9.14 -30.81
N TRP A 409 -5.18 -8.73 -32.04
CA TRP A 409 -6.10 -8.76 -33.16
C TRP A 409 -5.57 -9.69 -34.24
N VAL A 410 -6.41 -10.60 -34.71
CA VAL A 410 -6.02 -11.63 -35.67
C VAL A 410 -6.82 -11.42 -36.94
N TYR A 411 -6.16 -11.56 -38.09
CA TYR A 411 -6.82 -11.42 -39.38
C TYR A 411 -7.92 -12.48 -39.54
N SER A 412 -9.10 -12.05 -39.96
CA SER A 412 -10.26 -12.92 -40.17
C SER A 412 -10.46 -13.17 -41.66
N PHE A 413 -10.61 -14.44 -42.02
CA PHE A 413 -10.84 -14.87 -43.39
C PHE A 413 -12.32 -15.19 -43.60
N SER A 414 -12.89 -14.72 -44.71
CA SER A 414 -14.26 -15.05 -45.09
C SER A 414 -14.34 -16.42 -45.76
N ALA A 415 -15.52 -17.05 -45.69
CA ALA A 415 -15.77 -18.31 -46.39
C ALA A 415 -15.58 -18.19 -47.92
N GLN A 416 -15.83 -17.00 -48.48
CA GLN A 416 -15.60 -16.71 -49.88
C GLN A 416 -14.10 -16.71 -50.23
N GLN A 417 -13.25 -16.15 -49.37
CA GLN A 417 -11.79 -16.18 -49.56
C GLN A 417 -11.28 -17.62 -49.56
N PHE A 418 -11.70 -18.44 -48.59
CA PHE A 418 -11.33 -19.86 -48.58
C PHE A 418 -11.81 -20.60 -49.82
N SER A 419 -13.05 -20.35 -50.28
CA SER A 419 -13.55 -20.97 -51.53
C SER A 419 -12.72 -20.58 -52.75
N GLN A 420 -12.36 -19.30 -52.88
CA GLN A 420 -11.49 -18.80 -53.96
C GLN A 420 -10.10 -19.43 -53.91
N TRP A 421 -9.53 -19.58 -52.71
CA TRP A 421 -8.23 -20.24 -52.55
C TRP A 421 -8.29 -21.71 -52.92
N LYS A 422 -9.33 -22.45 -52.50
CA LYS A 422 -9.50 -23.86 -52.91
C LYS A 422 -9.59 -23.99 -54.43
N GLN A 423 -10.33 -23.10 -55.09
CA GLN A 423 -10.43 -23.10 -56.56
C GLN A 423 -9.09 -22.79 -57.24
N SER A 424 -8.28 -21.93 -56.63
CA SER A 424 -6.98 -21.53 -57.18
C SER A 424 -5.94 -22.64 -57.03
N ILE A 425 -5.91 -23.34 -55.90
CA ILE A 425 -4.88 -24.35 -55.60
C ILE A 425 -5.20 -25.76 -56.12
N ARG A 426 -6.38 -25.99 -56.71
CA ARG A 426 -6.75 -27.31 -57.25
C ARG A 426 -5.72 -27.77 -58.29
N GLY A 427 -5.20 -29.00 -58.14
CA GLY A 427 -4.18 -29.54 -59.04
C GLY A 427 -2.79 -28.89 -58.97
N MET A 428 -2.56 -27.88 -58.11
CA MET A 428 -1.23 -27.28 -57.94
C MET A 428 -0.29 -28.25 -57.20
N THR A 429 1.00 -28.14 -57.47
CA THR A 429 2.03 -28.81 -56.66
C THR A 429 2.12 -28.17 -55.26
N LEU A 430 2.69 -28.90 -54.30
CA LEU A 430 2.90 -28.41 -52.94
C LEU A 430 3.58 -27.03 -52.91
N ASP A 431 4.69 -26.87 -53.63
CA ASP A 431 5.49 -25.64 -53.62
C ASP A 431 4.72 -24.46 -54.24
N ALA A 432 4.04 -24.69 -55.36
CA ALA A 432 3.24 -23.65 -56.01
C ALA A 432 2.08 -23.18 -55.12
N ALA A 433 1.40 -24.12 -54.45
CA ALA A 433 0.33 -23.81 -53.52
C ALA A 433 0.84 -23.07 -52.26
N LEU A 434 1.99 -23.48 -51.70
CA LEU A 434 2.63 -22.78 -50.58
C LEU A 434 2.97 -21.33 -50.95
N VAL A 435 3.59 -21.10 -52.11
CA VAL A 435 3.92 -19.74 -52.57
C VAL A 435 2.66 -18.90 -52.74
N TYR A 436 1.62 -19.45 -53.39
CA TYR A 436 0.36 -18.75 -53.60
C TYR A 436 -0.33 -18.38 -52.28
N LEU A 437 -0.45 -19.33 -51.34
CA LEU A 437 -1.16 -19.13 -50.08
C LEU A 437 -0.40 -18.20 -49.12
N ASN A 438 0.92 -18.29 -49.05
CA ASN A 438 1.74 -17.37 -48.25
C ASN A 438 1.70 -15.93 -48.79
N ALA A 439 1.45 -15.73 -50.08
CA ALA A 439 1.30 -14.40 -50.67
C ALA A 439 -0.07 -13.74 -50.38
N GLN A 440 -1.02 -14.47 -49.79
CA GLN A 440 -2.36 -13.94 -49.53
C GLN A 440 -2.35 -12.95 -48.35
N LYS A 441 -3.13 -11.88 -48.48
CA LYS A 441 -3.26 -10.87 -47.42
C LYS A 441 -3.79 -11.51 -46.13
N GLY A 442 -3.08 -11.27 -45.03
CA GLY A 442 -3.47 -11.72 -43.71
C GLY A 442 -3.00 -13.13 -43.35
N VAL A 443 -2.27 -13.81 -44.24
CA VAL A 443 -1.62 -15.09 -43.95
C VAL A 443 -0.22 -14.82 -43.38
N GLU A 444 0.08 -15.44 -42.23
CA GLU A 444 1.42 -15.41 -41.62
C GLU A 444 2.21 -16.68 -41.91
N ALA A 445 1.54 -17.83 -41.85
CA ALA A 445 2.13 -19.11 -42.22
C ALA A 445 1.07 -20.07 -42.79
N VAL A 446 1.53 -21.03 -43.57
CA VAL A 446 0.70 -22.07 -44.20
C VAL A 446 1.34 -23.43 -43.94
N GLN A 447 0.54 -24.39 -43.50
CA GLN A 447 0.91 -25.80 -43.42
C GLN A 447 -0.03 -26.62 -44.31
N ILE A 448 0.53 -27.50 -45.13
CA ILE A 448 -0.22 -28.30 -46.09
C ILE A 448 0.07 -29.78 -45.83
N HIS A 449 -1.01 -30.55 -45.74
CA HIS A 449 -0.97 -32.01 -45.67
C HIS A 449 -1.69 -32.54 -46.91
N LEU A 450 -0.92 -33.16 -47.81
CA LEU A 450 -1.45 -33.80 -49.01
C LEU A 450 -1.85 -35.25 -48.73
N PRO A 451 -2.75 -35.82 -49.55
CA PRO A 451 -3.04 -37.25 -49.53
C PRO A 451 -1.77 -38.10 -49.73
N PHE A 452 -1.76 -39.29 -49.15
CA PHE A 452 -0.61 -40.18 -49.25
C PHE A 452 -0.31 -40.55 -50.71
N GLY A 453 0.95 -40.40 -51.12
CA GLY A 453 1.41 -40.77 -52.46
C GLY A 453 1.13 -39.73 -53.54
N THR A 454 0.71 -38.51 -53.18
CA THR A 454 0.55 -37.39 -54.12
C THR A 454 1.47 -36.22 -53.77
N ASP A 455 1.95 -35.53 -54.80
CA ASP A 455 2.75 -34.30 -54.76
C ASP A 455 1.94 -33.07 -55.25
N HIS A 456 0.66 -33.29 -55.58
CA HIS A 456 -0.29 -32.30 -56.06
C HIS A 456 -1.55 -32.27 -55.20
N PHE A 457 -2.24 -31.14 -55.17
CA PHE A 457 -3.59 -31.03 -54.64
C PHE A 457 -4.60 -31.80 -55.51
N PRO A 458 -5.69 -32.33 -54.91
CA PRO A 458 -6.80 -32.89 -55.67
C PRO A 458 -7.36 -31.89 -56.69
N THR A 459 -7.87 -32.41 -57.81
CA THR A 459 -8.54 -31.59 -58.84
C THR A 459 -9.97 -31.22 -58.43
N THR A 460 -10.55 -31.96 -57.48
CA THR A 460 -11.90 -31.73 -56.95
C THR A 460 -11.83 -30.89 -55.68
N VAL A 461 -12.51 -29.76 -55.67
CA VAL A 461 -12.46 -28.75 -54.59
C VAL A 461 -13.00 -29.26 -53.26
N ASP A 462 -13.97 -30.19 -53.29
CA ASP A 462 -14.54 -30.78 -52.08
C ASP A 462 -13.53 -31.68 -51.32
N GLN A 463 -12.47 -32.11 -52.01
CA GLN A 463 -11.35 -32.84 -51.42
C GLN A 463 -10.27 -31.89 -50.89
N ILE A 464 -10.53 -30.57 -50.82
CA ILE A 464 -9.61 -29.58 -50.27
C ILE A 464 -10.29 -28.91 -49.07
N THR A 465 -9.67 -29.04 -47.90
CA THR A 465 -10.12 -28.39 -46.68
C THR A 465 -9.12 -27.31 -46.29
N ILE A 466 -9.61 -26.08 -46.07
CA ILE A 466 -8.80 -24.98 -45.56
C ILE A 466 -9.40 -24.57 -44.22
N LEU A 467 -8.55 -24.47 -43.20
CA LEU A 467 -8.94 -24.05 -41.86
C LEU A 467 -7.92 -23.04 -41.31
N ALA A 468 -8.42 -22.04 -40.59
CA ALA A 468 -7.57 -21.15 -39.80
C ALA A 468 -7.33 -21.76 -38.43
N VAL A 469 -6.07 -21.83 -38.00
CA VAL A 469 -5.64 -22.37 -36.69
C VAL A 469 -5.37 -21.25 -35.69
#